data_AF-A0A660NY53-F1
#
_entry.id   AF-A0A660NY53-F1
#
_cell.length_a   1.000
_cell.length_b   1.000
_cell.length_c   1.000
_cell.angle_alpha   90.00
_cell.angle_beta   90.00
_cell.angle_gamma   90.00
#
_symmetry.space_group_name_H-M   'P 1'
#
loop_
_entity.id
_entity.type
_entity.pdbx_description
1 polymer ?
#
loop_
_entity_poly.entity_id
_entity_poly.type
_entity_poly.pdbx_seq_one_letter_code
_entity_poly.pdbx_strand_id
1 'polypeptide(L)'
;MTKNINRKGQTRLNPFFEPYNTPHETIPFDKITLADYEEAMLEGIRREDEQIEKTINDPEEPTFENTLIREDEVKGRKHYYDLLSRVESAFFNMLSAETNDEMDALAQKMNPILTKHANDVSLNPKLFERIKAVYNKHRELTPEENKLLEESYDGFVRSGALLNGNDKEKLRKLTEEASLLALKFSQNVLKENKAYKLHITNEEKLEGLPDSIREAAATTAKEQGIDGWIFTLDAPSYGPFLMYSTQRDLRKELYMAHNTLCIKANSENNIEVCKRLVNLRREMAQLLGYDTYADFVMKYRMASNVKNVYTLLDKLIDAYKPTAIEEYNELCSIAKEQEGNNFKLMPW
;
A
#
# COMPACT_ATOMS: atom_id res chain seq x y z
N MET A 1 -16.91 -7.77 -24.17
CA MET A 1 -17.88 -8.11 -23.11
C MET A 1 -17.73 -9.57 -22.81
N THR A 2 -16.98 -9.85 -21.76
CA THR A 2 -16.87 -11.19 -21.18
C THR A 2 -18.16 -11.41 -20.39
N LYS A 3 -18.82 -12.56 -20.58
CA LYS A 3 -20.08 -12.84 -19.89
C LYS A 3 -19.78 -13.16 -18.42
N ASN A 4 -19.91 -12.19 -17.51
CA ASN A 4 -19.78 -12.46 -16.08
C ASN A 4 -21.02 -13.21 -15.60
N ILE A 5 -20.80 -14.39 -15.05
CA ILE A 5 -21.84 -15.29 -14.54
C ILE A 5 -21.98 -15.02 -13.04
N ASN A 6 -23.16 -14.59 -12.60
CA ASN A 6 -23.40 -14.39 -11.16
C ASN A 6 -23.48 -15.73 -10.41
N ARG A 7 -23.55 -15.70 -9.07
CA ARG A 7 -23.73 -16.89 -8.22
C ARG A 7 -24.97 -17.75 -8.56
N LYS A 8 -25.88 -17.26 -9.42
CA LYS A 8 -27.10 -17.94 -9.88
C LYS A 8 -27.05 -18.38 -11.36
N GLY A 9 -25.89 -18.33 -12.02
CA GLY A 9 -25.75 -18.80 -13.40
C GLY A 9 -26.30 -17.85 -14.47
N GLN A 10 -26.70 -16.62 -14.12
CA GLN A 10 -27.23 -15.65 -15.07
C GLN A 10 -26.13 -14.73 -15.59
N THR A 11 -26.17 -14.45 -16.90
CA THR A 11 -25.35 -13.42 -17.52
C THR A 11 -25.76 -12.07 -16.96
N ARG A 12 -24.85 -11.39 -16.26
CA ARG A 12 -25.06 -10.03 -15.78
C ARG A 12 -24.03 -9.09 -16.38
N LEU A 13 -24.39 -7.81 -16.50
CA LEU A 13 -23.41 -6.79 -16.86
C LEU A 13 -22.45 -6.60 -15.67
N ASN A 14 -21.18 -6.34 -15.97
CA ASN A 14 -20.18 -6.06 -14.96
C ASN A 14 -20.59 -4.78 -14.20
N PRO A 15 -20.72 -4.82 -12.85
CA PRO A 15 -21.20 -3.67 -12.08
C PRO A 15 -20.37 -2.39 -12.25
N PHE A 16 -19.08 -2.49 -12.60
CA PHE A 16 -18.22 -1.33 -12.87
C PHE A 16 -18.61 -0.56 -14.14
N PHE A 17 -19.34 -1.20 -15.05
CA PHE A 17 -19.81 -0.59 -16.30
C PHE A 17 -21.19 0.04 -16.16
N GLU A 18 -21.83 -0.10 -14.99
CA GLU A 18 -23.14 0.47 -14.70
C GLU A 18 -23.00 1.75 -13.86
N PRO A 19 -23.95 2.69 -13.97
CA PRO A 19 -24.13 3.72 -12.96
C PRO A 19 -24.40 3.04 -11.60
N TYR A 20 -23.74 3.48 -10.54
CA TYR A 20 -23.86 2.79 -9.26
C TYR A 20 -25.24 3.02 -8.63
N ASN A 21 -25.83 4.21 -8.83
CA ASN A 21 -27.12 4.61 -8.26
C ASN A 21 -27.17 4.45 -6.72
N THR A 22 -26.01 4.50 -6.09
CA THR A 22 -25.83 4.51 -4.64
C THR A 22 -25.70 5.96 -4.17
N PRO A 23 -25.94 6.25 -2.88
CA PRO A 23 -25.64 7.57 -2.33
C PRO A 23 -24.19 7.98 -2.64
N HIS A 24 -24.00 9.16 -3.21
CA HIS A 24 -22.70 9.72 -3.61
C HIS A 24 -21.90 8.88 -4.63
N GLU A 25 -22.55 8.03 -5.44
CA GLU A 25 -21.87 7.10 -6.37
C GLU A 25 -20.80 6.25 -5.66
N THR A 26 -21.12 5.81 -4.44
CA THR A 26 -20.29 4.85 -3.68
C THR A 26 -20.24 3.48 -4.36
N ILE A 27 -19.11 2.80 -4.20
CA ILE A 27 -18.86 1.49 -4.82
C ILE A 27 -19.88 0.46 -4.29
N PRO A 28 -20.66 -0.23 -5.15
CA PRO A 28 -21.64 -1.22 -4.73
C PRO A 28 -20.98 -2.58 -4.44
N PHE A 29 -20.26 -2.67 -3.31
CA PHE A 29 -19.54 -3.88 -2.91
C PHE A 29 -20.43 -5.13 -2.81
N ASP A 30 -21.72 -4.97 -2.49
CA ASP A 30 -22.71 -6.04 -2.45
C ASP A 30 -22.94 -6.70 -3.83
N LYS A 31 -22.66 -5.96 -4.91
CA LYS A 31 -22.83 -6.42 -6.28
C LYS A 31 -21.52 -6.91 -6.89
N ILE A 32 -20.36 -6.46 -6.44
CA ILE A 32 -19.07 -6.78 -7.06
C ILE A 32 -18.60 -8.17 -6.63
N THR A 33 -18.06 -8.94 -7.57
CA THR A 33 -17.42 -10.24 -7.32
C THR A 33 -16.02 -10.25 -7.88
N LEU A 34 -15.20 -11.22 -7.46
CA LEU A 34 -13.83 -11.35 -7.94
C LEU A 34 -13.74 -11.39 -9.48
N ALA A 35 -14.69 -12.06 -10.14
CA ALA A 35 -14.72 -12.19 -11.59
C ALA A 35 -14.92 -10.86 -12.34
N ASP A 36 -15.39 -9.82 -11.67
CA ASP A 36 -15.66 -8.52 -12.30
C ASP A 36 -14.38 -7.65 -12.43
N TYR A 37 -13.37 -7.87 -11.59
CA TYR A 37 -12.19 -6.99 -11.52
C TYR A 37 -11.31 -7.05 -12.76
N GLU A 38 -10.93 -8.25 -13.21
CA GLU A 38 -10.00 -8.39 -14.34
C GLU A 38 -10.56 -7.74 -15.61
N GLU A 39 -11.81 -8.06 -15.95
CA GLU A 39 -12.46 -7.48 -17.13
C GLU A 39 -12.54 -5.95 -17.03
N ALA A 40 -12.90 -5.43 -15.85
CA ALA A 40 -13.07 -4.00 -15.67
C ALA A 40 -11.74 -3.24 -15.65
N MET A 41 -10.66 -3.83 -15.13
CA MET A 41 -9.30 -3.26 -15.21
C MET A 41 -8.80 -3.24 -16.65
N LEU A 42 -8.93 -4.33 -17.40
CA LEU A 42 -8.49 -4.39 -18.80
C LEU A 42 -9.29 -3.44 -19.70
N GLU A 43 -10.60 -3.32 -19.46
CA GLU A 43 -11.43 -2.33 -20.16
C GLU A 43 -11.09 -0.89 -19.71
N GLY A 44 -10.71 -0.68 -18.46
CA GLY A 44 -10.20 0.60 -17.96
C GLY A 44 -8.94 1.04 -18.70
N ILE A 45 -7.93 0.16 -18.76
CA ILE A 45 -6.70 0.36 -19.54
C ILE A 45 -7.03 0.69 -21.00
N ARG A 46 -7.87 -0.12 -21.65
CA ARG A 46 -8.25 0.10 -23.06
C ARG A 46 -8.90 1.46 -23.29
N ARG A 47 -9.74 1.93 -22.35
CA ARG A 47 -10.39 3.24 -22.44
C ARG A 47 -9.40 4.38 -22.24
N GLU A 48 -8.49 4.25 -21.28
CA GLU A 48 -7.46 5.25 -21.04
C GLU A 48 -6.51 5.36 -22.24
N ASP A 49 -6.06 4.24 -22.81
CA ASP A 49 -5.28 4.19 -24.05
C ASP A 49 -6.01 4.91 -25.20
N GLU A 50 -7.32 4.67 -25.36
CA GLU A 50 -8.14 5.33 -26.37
C GLU A 50 -8.16 6.87 -26.18
N GLN A 51 -8.24 7.34 -24.93
CA GLN A 51 -8.21 8.78 -24.65
C GLN A 51 -6.83 9.38 -24.86
N ILE A 52 -5.77 8.68 -24.44
CA ILE A 52 -4.40 9.12 -24.68
C ILE A 52 -4.13 9.24 -26.18
N GLU A 53 -4.55 8.26 -26.98
CA GLU A 53 -4.42 8.32 -28.44
C GLU A 53 -5.15 9.52 -29.05
N LYS A 54 -6.34 9.88 -28.55
CA LYS A 54 -7.03 11.11 -28.97
C LYS A 54 -6.25 12.35 -28.58
N THR A 55 -5.75 12.44 -27.36
CA THR A 55 -4.97 13.57 -26.88
C THR A 55 -3.68 13.76 -27.68
N ILE A 56 -2.89 12.70 -27.88
CA ILE A 56 -1.58 12.81 -28.55
C ILE A 56 -1.68 13.05 -30.06
N ASN A 57 -2.80 12.67 -30.68
CA ASN A 57 -3.03 12.85 -32.11
C ASN A 57 -4.00 14.02 -32.42
N ASP A 58 -4.38 14.82 -31.42
CA ASP A 58 -5.19 16.02 -31.63
C ASP A 58 -4.39 17.03 -32.48
N PRO A 59 -4.89 17.41 -33.67
CA PRO A 59 -4.19 18.34 -34.57
C PRO A 59 -4.18 19.79 -34.06
N GLU A 60 -5.02 20.13 -33.08
CA GLU A 60 -5.03 21.46 -32.49
C GLU A 60 -3.81 21.69 -31.57
N GLU A 61 -3.40 22.96 -31.45
CA GLU A 61 -2.34 23.34 -30.50
C GLU A 61 -2.71 22.88 -29.08
N PRO A 62 -1.76 22.35 -28.29
CA PRO A 62 -2.04 21.92 -26.92
C PRO A 62 -2.58 23.07 -26.05
N THR A 63 -3.74 22.86 -25.45
CA THR A 63 -4.35 23.72 -24.44
C THR A 63 -4.58 22.95 -23.15
N PHE A 64 -4.87 23.67 -22.07
CA PHE A 64 -5.24 23.04 -20.81
C PHE A 64 -6.44 22.10 -20.98
N GLU A 65 -7.44 22.51 -21.74
CA GLU A 65 -8.69 21.78 -21.97
C GLU A 65 -8.49 20.53 -22.82
N ASN A 66 -7.72 20.61 -23.92
CA ASN A 66 -7.55 19.48 -24.84
C ASN A 66 -6.44 18.49 -24.41
N THR A 67 -5.69 18.82 -23.35
CA THR A 67 -4.54 18.02 -22.87
C THR A 67 -4.68 17.56 -21.42
N LEU A 68 -4.95 18.46 -20.46
CA LEU A 68 -4.93 18.12 -19.02
C LEU A 68 -6.30 17.63 -18.53
N ILE A 69 -7.38 18.25 -19.01
CA ILE A 69 -8.75 17.94 -18.57
C ILE A 69 -9.63 17.47 -19.73
N ARG A 70 -9.04 16.79 -20.72
CA ARG A 70 -9.77 16.29 -21.88
C ARG A 70 -10.90 15.36 -21.43
N GLU A 71 -12.13 15.71 -21.77
CA GLU A 71 -13.29 14.87 -21.45
C GLU A 71 -13.41 13.67 -22.40
N ASP A 72 -13.87 12.53 -21.89
CA ASP A 72 -14.28 11.41 -22.73
C ASP A 72 -15.59 11.76 -23.46
N GLU A 73 -15.50 11.99 -24.77
CA GLU A 73 -16.62 12.33 -25.65
C GLU A 73 -17.61 11.16 -25.84
N VAL A 74 -17.25 9.93 -25.45
CA VAL A 74 -18.13 8.76 -25.59
C VAL A 74 -19.27 8.84 -24.57
N LYS A 75 -20.49 8.98 -25.09
CA LYS A 75 -21.71 9.08 -24.27
C LYS A 75 -21.80 7.95 -23.24
N GLY A 76 -22.04 8.34 -21.99
CA GLY A 76 -22.20 7.42 -20.86
C GLY A 76 -20.91 6.98 -20.18
N ARG A 77 -19.74 7.46 -20.63
CA ARG A 77 -18.45 7.20 -19.94
C ARG A 77 -18.01 8.32 -19.01
N LYS A 78 -18.60 9.53 -19.12
CA LYS A 78 -18.31 10.65 -18.22
C LYS A 78 -18.61 10.27 -16.76
N HIS A 79 -17.59 10.35 -15.92
CA HIS A 79 -17.65 10.02 -14.51
C HIS A 79 -16.59 10.83 -13.75
N TYR A 80 -16.75 11.01 -12.44
CA TYR A 80 -15.81 11.79 -11.62
C TYR A 80 -14.41 11.14 -11.61
N TYR A 81 -14.36 9.83 -11.43
CA TYR A 81 -13.17 9.00 -11.64
C TYR A 81 -13.33 8.15 -12.90
N ASP A 82 -12.26 7.95 -13.66
CA ASP A 82 -12.26 7.02 -14.79
C ASP A 82 -12.51 5.56 -14.33
N LEU A 83 -12.76 4.67 -15.30
CA LEU A 83 -13.07 3.27 -15.01
C LEU A 83 -11.91 2.56 -14.30
N LEU A 84 -10.66 2.76 -14.72
CA LEU A 84 -9.51 2.07 -14.15
C LEU A 84 -9.33 2.47 -12.68
N SER A 85 -9.35 3.78 -12.41
CA SER A 85 -9.27 4.34 -11.05
C SER A 85 -10.35 3.80 -10.12
N ARG A 86 -11.60 3.68 -10.58
CA ARG A 86 -12.71 3.11 -9.78
C ARG A 86 -12.47 1.63 -9.44
N VAL A 87 -12.05 0.85 -10.42
CA VAL A 87 -11.86 -0.60 -10.27
C VAL A 87 -10.64 -0.89 -9.40
N GLU A 88 -9.54 -0.17 -9.60
CA GLU A 88 -8.34 -0.27 -8.76
C GLU A 88 -8.63 0.13 -7.32
N SER A 89 -9.36 1.24 -7.11
CA SER A 89 -9.75 1.68 -5.76
C SER A 89 -10.57 0.61 -5.03
N ALA A 90 -11.54 0.00 -5.70
CA ALA A 90 -12.31 -1.11 -5.13
C ALA A 90 -11.43 -2.34 -4.86
N PHE A 91 -10.61 -2.73 -5.83
CA PHE A 91 -9.81 -3.95 -5.75
C PHE A 91 -8.76 -3.87 -4.64
N PHE A 92 -7.95 -2.80 -4.62
CA PHE A 92 -6.87 -2.65 -3.63
C PHE A 92 -7.41 -2.35 -2.23
N ASN A 93 -8.59 -1.74 -2.10
CA ASN A 93 -9.28 -1.64 -0.82
C ASN A 93 -9.65 -3.03 -0.28
N MET A 94 -10.28 -3.87 -1.10
CA MET A 94 -10.65 -5.23 -0.70
C MET A 94 -9.43 -6.14 -0.50
N LEU A 95 -8.37 -5.98 -1.31
CA LEU A 95 -7.09 -6.67 -1.13
C LEU A 95 -6.44 -6.31 0.21
N SER A 96 -6.64 -5.09 0.70
CA SER A 96 -6.14 -4.69 2.02
C SER A 96 -7.04 -5.16 3.17
N ALA A 97 -8.37 -5.14 2.99
CA ALA A 97 -9.32 -5.32 4.08
C ALA A 97 -9.83 -6.77 4.23
N GLU A 98 -10.02 -7.49 3.11
CA GLU A 98 -10.69 -8.79 3.07
C GLU A 98 -10.08 -9.71 1.98
N THR A 99 -8.75 -9.75 1.90
CA THR A 99 -8.07 -10.62 0.90
C THR A 99 -8.23 -12.10 1.19
N ASN A 100 -8.05 -12.89 0.13
CA ASN A 100 -8.00 -14.34 0.11
C ASN A 100 -7.05 -14.80 -1.01
N ASP A 101 -6.81 -16.11 -1.10
CA ASP A 101 -5.87 -16.70 -2.06
C ASP A 101 -6.21 -16.35 -3.53
N GLU A 102 -7.51 -16.26 -3.87
CA GLU A 102 -7.94 -15.93 -5.22
C GLU A 102 -7.70 -14.43 -5.55
N MET A 103 -7.91 -13.53 -4.57
CA MET A 103 -7.58 -12.11 -4.71
C MET A 103 -6.07 -11.89 -4.80
N ASP A 104 -5.28 -12.60 -4.00
CA ASP A 104 -3.81 -12.56 -4.07
C ASP A 104 -3.29 -13.04 -5.43
N ALA A 105 -3.87 -14.11 -5.97
CA ALA A 105 -3.53 -14.61 -7.30
C ALA A 105 -3.91 -13.59 -8.40
N LEU A 106 -5.07 -12.94 -8.29
CA LEU A 106 -5.46 -11.89 -9.22
C LEU A 106 -4.53 -10.68 -9.12
N ALA A 107 -4.13 -10.27 -7.92
CA ALA A 107 -3.17 -9.19 -7.71
C ALA A 107 -1.81 -9.52 -8.37
N GLN A 108 -1.31 -10.75 -8.21
CA GLN A 108 -0.07 -11.20 -8.86
C GLN A 108 -0.16 -11.15 -10.39
N LYS A 109 -1.33 -11.48 -10.95
CA LYS A 109 -1.58 -11.40 -12.40
C LYS A 109 -1.68 -9.97 -12.90
N MET A 110 -2.44 -9.12 -12.20
CA MET A 110 -2.77 -7.77 -12.67
C MET A 110 -1.67 -6.75 -12.39
N ASN A 111 -0.94 -6.87 -11.28
CA ASN A 111 0.08 -5.89 -10.89
C ASN A 111 1.15 -5.60 -11.97
N PRO A 112 1.73 -6.60 -12.68
CA PRO A 112 2.62 -6.32 -13.80
C PRO A 112 1.93 -5.58 -14.96
N ILE A 113 0.67 -5.91 -15.27
CA ILE A 113 -0.10 -5.29 -16.36
C ILE A 113 -0.37 -3.82 -16.04
N LEU A 114 -0.83 -3.53 -14.82
CA LEU A 114 -1.09 -2.18 -14.34
C LEU A 114 0.19 -1.34 -14.25
N THR A 115 1.29 -1.94 -13.77
CA THR A 115 2.59 -1.25 -13.71
C THR A 115 3.11 -0.92 -15.11
N LYS A 116 2.96 -1.85 -16.06
CA LYS A 116 3.32 -1.62 -17.47
C LYS A 116 2.50 -0.46 -18.04
N HIS A 117 1.19 -0.45 -17.82
CA HIS A 117 0.30 0.63 -18.27
C HIS A 117 0.71 1.99 -17.69
N ALA A 118 0.90 2.08 -16.37
CA ALA A 118 1.35 3.31 -15.71
C ALA A 118 2.71 3.81 -16.24
N ASN A 119 3.64 2.90 -16.53
CA ASN A 119 4.91 3.24 -17.20
C ASN A 119 4.68 3.77 -18.62
N ASP A 120 3.80 3.13 -19.39
CA ASP A 120 3.50 3.53 -20.77
C ASP A 120 2.88 4.93 -20.83
N VAL A 121 1.99 5.27 -19.89
CA VAL A 121 1.42 6.63 -19.76
C VAL A 121 2.48 7.65 -19.36
N SER A 122 3.15 7.42 -18.22
CA SER A 122 4.07 8.40 -17.62
C SER A 122 5.35 8.65 -18.43
N LEU A 123 5.77 7.68 -19.25
CA LEU A 123 6.94 7.79 -20.12
C LEU A 123 6.60 8.13 -21.57
N ASN A 124 5.32 8.26 -21.92
CA ASN A 124 4.86 8.59 -23.27
C ASN A 124 5.43 9.94 -23.72
N PRO A 125 6.33 9.97 -24.71
CA PRO A 125 6.99 11.21 -25.11
C PRO A 125 6.03 12.19 -25.77
N LYS A 126 5.04 11.71 -26.53
CA LYS A 126 4.08 12.60 -27.21
C LYS A 126 3.15 13.28 -26.21
N LEU A 127 2.66 12.50 -25.22
CA LEU A 127 1.82 13.04 -24.16
C LEU A 127 2.58 14.09 -23.33
N PHE A 128 3.82 13.78 -22.94
CA PHE A 128 4.66 14.72 -22.20
C PHE A 128 4.95 16.00 -23.00
N GLU A 129 5.24 15.91 -24.29
CA GLU A 129 5.49 17.11 -25.11
C GLU A 129 4.23 18.01 -25.19
N ARG A 130 3.02 17.44 -25.24
CA ARG A 130 1.78 18.24 -25.15
C ARG A 130 1.64 18.93 -23.80
N ILE A 131 1.83 18.19 -22.70
CA ILE A 131 1.75 18.76 -21.34
C ILE A 131 2.80 19.86 -21.16
N LYS A 132 4.02 19.64 -21.64
CA LYS A 132 5.12 20.62 -21.62
C LYS A 132 4.80 21.85 -22.46
N ALA A 133 4.15 21.70 -23.61
CA ALA A 133 3.71 22.83 -24.42
C ALA A 133 2.72 23.72 -23.64
N VAL A 134 1.72 23.10 -22.99
CA VAL A 134 0.77 23.82 -22.12
C VAL A 134 1.49 24.46 -20.94
N TYR A 135 2.41 23.75 -20.28
CA TYR A 135 3.21 24.27 -19.16
C TYR A 135 4.01 25.52 -19.54
N ASN A 136 4.58 25.55 -20.75
CA ASN A 136 5.36 26.69 -21.23
C ASN A 136 4.48 27.86 -21.69
N LYS A 137 3.28 27.58 -22.21
CA LYS A 137 2.39 28.59 -22.76
C LYS A 137 0.92 28.15 -22.59
N HIS A 138 0.20 28.89 -21.77
CA HIS A 138 -1.22 28.68 -21.52
C HIS A 138 -1.96 30.03 -21.41
N ARG A 139 -3.30 30.00 -21.48
CA ARG A 139 -4.14 31.14 -21.11
C ARG A 139 -3.97 31.50 -19.63
N GLU A 140 -4.57 32.59 -19.17
CA GLU A 140 -4.70 32.80 -17.73
C GLU A 140 -5.48 31.64 -17.10
N LEU A 141 -4.87 30.96 -16.13
CA LEU A 141 -5.42 29.81 -15.40
C LEU A 141 -5.81 30.24 -13.99
N THR A 142 -6.85 29.61 -13.43
CA THR A 142 -7.19 29.76 -12.01
C THR A 142 -6.07 29.19 -11.11
N PRO A 143 -6.05 29.48 -9.80
CA PRO A 143 -5.07 28.88 -8.89
C PRO A 143 -5.10 27.34 -8.89
N GLU A 144 -6.30 26.74 -8.97
CA GLU A 144 -6.48 25.28 -9.02
C GLU A 144 -5.99 24.68 -10.34
N GLU A 145 -6.26 25.35 -11.46
CA GLU A 145 -5.78 24.93 -12.79
C GLU A 145 -4.26 25.01 -12.89
N ASN A 146 -3.64 26.09 -12.40
CA ASN A 146 -2.18 26.20 -12.32
C ASN A 146 -1.58 25.07 -11.49
N LYS A 147 -2.20 24.78 -10.34
CA LYS A 147 -1.72 23.71 -9.47
C LYS A 147 -1.80 22.35 -10.14
N LEU A 148 -2.88 22.05 -10.86
CA LEU A 148 -3.02 20.81 -11.65
C LEU A 148 -1.95 20.73 -12.75
N LEU A 149 -1.69 21.82 -13.45
CA LEU A 149 -0.67 21.88 -14.51
C LEU A 149 0.74 21.64 -13.96
N GLU A 150 1.09 22.29 -12.86
CA GLU A 150 2.37 22.10 -12.16
C GLU A 150 2.54 20.65 -11.70
N GLU A 151 1.54 20.08 -11.02
CA GLU A 151 1.61 18.70 -10.52
C GLU A 151 1.65 17.67 -11.65
N SER A 152 0.94 17.92 -12.74
CA SER A 152 0.98 17.06 -13.92
C SER A 152 2.37 17.09 -14.57
N TYR A 153 2.90 18.29 -14.85
CA TYR A 153 4.24 18.41 -15.45
C TYR A 153 5.32 17.78 -14.57
N ASP A 154 5.32 18.10 -13.27
CA ASP A 154 6.29 17.56 -12.32
C ASP A 154 6.12 16.05 -12.12
N GLY A 155 4.89 15.54 -12.13
CA GLY A 155 4.60 14.11 -12.09
C GLY A 155 5.26 13.35 -13.24
N PHE A 156 5.16 13.86 -14.47
CA PHE A 156 5.84 13.28 -15.63
C PHE A 156 7.36 13.37 -15.53
N VAL A 157 7.90 14.54 -15.15
CA VAL A 157 9.35 14.73 -14.97
C VAL A 157 9.90 13.74 -13.95
N ARG A 158 9.24 13.60 -12.80
CA ARG A 158 9.61 12.67 -11.73
C ARG A 158 9.46 11.21 -12.10
N SER A 159 8.57 10.91 -13.05
CA SER A 159 8.41 9.57 -13.62
C SER A 159 9.41 9.29 -14.75
N GLY A 160 10.33 10.22 -15.04
CA GLY A 160 11.40 10.02 -16.01
C GLY A 160 11.07 10.44 -17.43
N ALA A 161 10.04 11.27 -17.65
CA ALA A 161 9.66 11.73 -18.98
C ALA A 161 10.80 12.44 -19.74
N LEU A 162 11.72 13.10 -19.02
CA LEU A 162 12.91 13.77 -19.55
C LEU A 162 14.11 12.85 -19.84
N LEU A 163 14.04 11.57 -19.48
CA LEU A 163 15.13 10.63 -19.74
C LEU A 163 15.25 10.31 -21.23
N ASN A 164 16.45 9.92 -21.67
CA ASN A 164 16.64 9.35 -23.01
C ASN A 164 16.01 7.95 -23.09
N GLY A 165 15.82 7.42 -24.30
CA GLY A 165 15.14 6.12 -24.50
C GLY A 165 15.76 4.94 -23.74
N ASN A 166 17.09 4.87 -23.63
CA ASN A 166 17.76 3.80 -22.90
C ASN A 166 17.50 3.90 -21.39
N ASP A 167 17.53 5.11 -20.84
CA ASP A 167 17.29 5.34 -19.43
C ASP A 167 15.81 5.22 -19.08
N LYS A 168 14.89 5.57 -19.97
CA LYS A 168 13.46 5.25 -19.84
C LYS A 168 13.25 3.73 -19.70
N GLU A 169 13.88 2.92 -20.55
CA GLU A 169 13.76 1.46 -20.43
C GLU A 169 14.37 0.89 -19.15
N LYS A 170 15.49 1.45 -18.69
CA LYS A 170 16.03 1.09 -17.37
C LYS A 170 15.01 1.41 -16.27
N LEU A 171 14.42 2.60 -16.30
CA LEU A 171 13.43 3.01 -15.30
C LEU A 171 12.22 2.08 -15.32
N ARG A 172 11.70 1.70 -16.49
CA ARG A 172 10.59 0.73 -16.62
C ARG A 172 10.89 -0.59 -15.92
N LYS A 173 12.08 -1.16 -16.16
CA LYS A 173 12.48 -2.43 -15.51
C LYS A 173 12.60 -2.29 -14.00
N LEU A 174 13.14 -1.16 -13.52
CA LEU A 174 13.27 -0.88 -12.10
C LEU A 174 11.91 -0.73 -11.41
N THR A 175 10.95 -0.03 -12.04
CA THR A 175 9.61 0.16 -11.48
C THR A 175 8.79 -1.13 -11.50
N GLU A 176 8.88 -1.91 -12.58
CA GLU A 176 8.26 -3.25 -12.68
C GLU A 176 8.78 -4.19 -11.58
N GLU A 177 10.09 -4.28 -11.40
CA GLU A 177 10.67 -5.13 -10.35
C GLU A 177 10.29 -4.63 -8.93
N ALA A 178 10.34 -3.32 -8.69
CA ALA A 178 9.98 -2.75 -7.40
C ALA A 178 8.51 -3.01 -7.04
N SER A 179 7.61 -2.90 -8.01
CA SER A 179 6.18 -3.16 -7.85
C SER A 179 5.91 -4.62 -7.45
N LEU A 180 6.56 -5.59 -8.13
CA LEU A 180 6.44 -7.01 -7.79
C LEU A 180 7.00 -7.33 -6.40
N LEU A 181 8.14 -6.74 -6.04
CA LEU A 181 8.74 -6.95 -4.72
C LEU A 181 7.90 -6.31 -3.59
N ALA A 182 7.26 -5.16 -3.83
CA ALA A 182 6.36 -4.54 -2.86
C ALA A 182 5.10 -5.40 -2.61
N LEU A 183 4.53 -5.98 -3.67
CA LEU A 183 3.42 -6.94 -3.54
C LEU A 183 3.86 -8.17 -2.74
N LYS A 184 5.01 -8.76 -3.11
CA LYS A 184 5.57 -9.93 -2.41
C LYS A 184 5.85 -9.64 -0.93
N PHE A 185 6.41 -8.47 -0.62
CA PHE A 185 6.66 -8.05 0.77
C PHE A 185 5.38 -8.10 1.61
N SER A 186 4.30 -7.49 1.10
CA SER A 186 3.02 -7.38 1.81
C SER A 186 2.35 -8.75 1.97
N GLN A 187 2.37 -9.59 0.93
CA GLN A 187 1.84 -10.96 0.99
C GLN A 187 2.61 -11.84 1.98
N ASN A 188 3.94 -11.72 2.01
CA ASN A 188 4.78 -12.45 2.95
C ASN A 188 4.46 -12.08 4.41
N VAL A 189 4.32 -10.78 4.71
CA VAL A 189 3.94 -10.30 6.05
C VAL A 189 2.60 -10.87 6.49
N LEU A 190 1.59 -10.84 5.60
CA LEU A 190 0.26 -11.36 5.90
C LEU A 190 0.29 -12.87 6.17
N LYS A 191 0.98 -13.63 5.31
CA LYS A 191 1.09 -15.09 5.44
C LYS A 191 1.78 -15.49 6.73
N GLU A 192 2.90 -14.86 7.06
CA GLU A 192 3.64 -15.23 8.26
C GLU A 192 2.91 -14.79 9.54
N ASN A 193 2.20 -13.66 9.51
CA ASN A 193 1.35 -13.23 10.62
C ASN A 193 0.22 -14.25 10.88
N LYS A 194 -0.53 -14.63 9.83
CA LYS A 194 -1.63 -15.62 9.93
C LYS A 194 -1.17 -17.04 10.30
N ALA A 195 0.07 -17.39 9.98
CA ALA A 195 0.62 -18.71 10.27
C ALA A 195 0.91 -18.92 11.76
N TYR A 196 1.22 -17.86 12.51
CA TYR A 196 1.50 -17.97 13.94
C TYR A 196 0.21 -18.07 14.76
N LYS A 197 0.18 -19.05 15.67
CA LYS A 197 -0.90 -19.23 16.63
C LYS A 197 -0.30 -19.70 17.95
N LEU A 198 -0.51 -18.92 19.01
CA LEU A 198 -0.25 -19.39 20.37
C LEU A 198 -1.52 -20.09 20.87
N HIS A 199 -1.50 -21.42 20.82
CA HIS A 199 -2.60 -22.27 21.27
C HIS A 199 -2.41 -22.67 22.73
N ILE A 200 -3.35 -22.29 23.58
CA ILE A 200 -3.34 -22.60 25.01
C ILE A 200 -4.54 -23.49 25.32
N THR A 201 -4.30 -24.59 26.02
CA THR A 201 -5.35 -25.51 26.51
C THR A 201 -5.39 -25.60 28.04
N ASN A 202 -4.32 -25.21 28.73
CA ASN A 202 -4.32 -25.08 30.19
C ASN A 202 -4.79 -23.67 30.59
N GLU A 203 -5.93 -23.59 31.26
CA GLU A 203 -6.52 -22.34 31.74
C GLU A 203 -5.61 -21.55 32.69
N GLU A 204 -4.75 -22.23 33.48
CA GLU A 204 -3.78 -21.56 34.37
C GLU A 204 -2.83 -20.64 33.60
N LYS A 205 -2.54 -20.94 32.33
CA LYS A 205 -1.68 -20.10 31.47
C LYS A 205 -2.36 -18.82 30.97
N LEU A 206 -3.63 -18.59 31.33
CA LEU A 206 -4.38 -17.38 31.02
C LEU A 206 -4.38 -16.37 32.18
N GLU A 207 -3.69 -16.67 33.28
CA GLU A 207 -3.64 -15.79 34.43
C GLU A 207 -3.23 -14.35 34.05
N GLY A 208 -3.91 -13.38 34.67
CA GLY A 208 -3.77 -11.95 34.42
C GLY A 208 -4.58 -11.41 33.24
N LEU A 209 -4.96 -12.26 32.26
CA LEU A 209 -5.72 -11.80 31.10
C LEU A 209 -7.16 -11.40 31.49
N PRO A 210 -7.67 -10.24 31.04
CA PRO A 210 -9.07 -9.86 31.21
C PRO A 210 -10.02 -10.85 30.53
N ASP A 211 -11.21 -11.04 31.08
CA ASP A 211 -12.20 -11.99 30.54
C ASP A 211 -12.56 -11.71 29.08
N SER A 212 -12.64 -10.43 28.67
CA SER A 212 -12.86 -10.06 27.27
C SER A 212 -11.79 -10.59 26.32
N ILE A 213 -10.53 -10.63 26.76
CA ILE A 213 -9.41 -11.15 25.98
C ILE A 213 -9.45 -12.68 25.93
N ARG A 214 -9.83 -13.32 27.03
CA ARG A 214 -10.03 -14.79 27.11
C ARG A 214 -11.19 -15.21 26.20
N GLU A 215 -12.31 -14.51 26.22
CA GLU A 215 -13.47 -14.79 25.35
C GLU A 215 -13.15 -14.59 23.87
N ALA A 216 -12.42 -13.52 23.52
CA ALA A 216 -11.97 -13.28 22.15
C ALA A 216 -11.05 -14.42 21.66
N ALA A 217 -10.07 -14.84 22.47
CA ALA A 217 -9.18 -15.94 22.11
C ALA A 217 -9.91 -17.30 22.01
N ALA A 218 -10.93 -17.54 22.83
CA ALA A 218 -11.79 -18.73 22.73
C ALA A 218 -12.68 -18.70 21.48
N THR A 219 -13.19 -17.53 21.11
CA THR A 219 -13.95 -17.34 19.86
C THR A 219 -13.07 -17.65 18.66
N THR A 220 -11.85 -17.11 18.61
CA THR A 220 -10.86 -17.43 17.57
C THR A 220 -10.57 -18.93 17.49
N ALA A 221 -10.43 -19.62 18.63
CA ALA A 221 -10.24 -21.07 18.67
C ALA A 221 -11.43 -21.82 18.05
N LYS A 222 -12.65 -21.43 18.44
CA LYS A 222 -13.91 -21.99 17.92
C LYS A 222 -14.08 -21.77 16.42
N GLU A 223 -13.78 -20.58 15.91
CA GLU A 223 -13.81 -20.27 14.46
C GLU A 223 -12.85 -21.14 13.66
N GLN A 224 -11.75 -21.57 14.29
CA GLN A 224 -10.77 -22.48 13.70
C GLN A 224 -11.05 -23.96 14.01
N GLY A 225 -12.15 -24.27 14.71
CA GLY A 225 -12.56 -25.63 15.02
C GLY A 225 -11.65 -26.37 16.00
N ILE A 226 -10.94 -25.66 16.87
CA ILE A 226 -10.10 -26.26 17.92
C ILE A 226 -10.52 -25.78 19.31
N ASP A 227 -10.36 -26.65 20.32
CA ASP A 227 -10.68 -26.33 21.71
C ASP A 227 -9.60 -25.46 22.36
N GLY A 228 -9.97 -24.67 23.38
CA GLY A 228 -9.05 -23.82 24.14
C GLY A 228 -9.03 -22.37 23.65
N TRP A 229 -7.85 -21.76 23.63
CA TRP A 229 -7.66 -20.33 23.33
C TRP A 229 -6.57 -20.14 22.28
N ILE A 230 -6.83 -19.30 21.28
CA ILE A 230 -5.83 -18.89 20.29
C ILE A 230 -5.51 -17.42 20.44
N PHE A 231 -4.23 -17.11 20.63
CA PHE A 231 -3.68 -15.77 20.49
C PHE A 231 -2.91 -15.65 19.18
N THR A 232 -3.22 -14.61 18.40
CA THR A 232 -2.55 -14.26 17.14
C THR A 232 -1.61 -13.08 17.33
N LEU A 233 -0.91 -12.70 16.26
CA LEU A 233 -0.04 -11.53 16.21
C LEU A 233 -0.77 -10.23 15.84
N ASP A 234 -2.09 -10.28 15.64
CA ASP A 234 -2.89 -9.09 15.36
C ASP A 234 -2.93 -8.19 16.59
N ALA A 235 -2.89 -6.87 16.39
CA ALA A 235 -2.77 -5.90 17.48
C ALA A 235 -3.81 -6.10 18.63
N PRO A 236 -5.09 -6.41 18.36
CA PRO A 236 -6.08 -6.67 19.42
C PRO A 236 -5.81 -7.93 20.25
N SER A 237 -5.04 -8.88 19.75
CA SER A 237 -4.61 -10.09 20.46
C SER A 237 -3.25 -9.86 21.13
N TYR A 238 -2.27 -9.41 20.35
CA TYR A 238 -0.88 -9.22 20.77
C TYR A 238 -0.71 -8.22 21.92
N GLY A 239 -1.29 -7.03 21.77
CA GLY A 239 -1.12 -5.93 22.73
C GLY A 239 -1.63 -6.29 24.13
N PRO A 240 -2.91 -6.71 24.27
CA PRO A 240 -3.45 -7.12 25.56
C PRO A 240 -2.74 -8.32 26.16
N PHE A 241 -2.28 -9.28 25.34
CA PHE A 241 -1.54 -10.44 25.87
C PHE A 241 -0.22 -10.00 26.53
N LEU A 242 0.56 -9.13 25.87
CA LEU A 242 1.79 -8.60 26.46
C LEU A 242 1.54 -7.70 27.67
N MET A 243 0.44 -6.95 27.68
CA MET A 243 0.11 -6.03 28.76
C MET A 243 -0.33 -6.74 30.04
N TYR A 244 -1.14 -7.80 29.91
CA TYR A 244 -1.86 -8.37 31.07
C TYR A 244 -1.42 -9.78 31.46
N SER A 245 -0.83 -10.58 30.57
CA SER A 245 -0.48 -11.95 30.92
C SER A 245 0.60 -11.99 32.00
N THR A 246 0.40 -12.77 33.06
CA THR A 246 1.45 -13.05 34.06
C THR A 246 2.53 -14.01 33.53
N GLN A 247 2.24 -14.72 32.43
CA GLN A 247 3.11 -15.76 31.87
C GLN A 247 4.29 -15.19 31.08
N ARG A 248 5.38 -14.83 31.77
CA ARG A 248 6.58 -14.21 31.16
C ARG A 248 7.17 -14.98 29.97
N ASP A 249 7.20 -16.30 30.03
CA ASP A 249 7.74 -17.11 28.93
C ASP A 249 6.85 -17.07 27.69
N LEU A 250 5.52 -16.99 27.87
CA LEU A 250 4.58 -16.85 26.77
C LEU A 250 4.63 -15.43 26.19
N ARG A 251 4.77 -14.40 27.04
CA ARG A 251 5.01 -13.02 26.56
C ARG A 251 6.27 -12.96 25.70
N LYS A 252 7.36 -13.61 26.15
CA LYS A 252 8.59 -13.73 25.36
C LYS A 252 8.36 -14.43 24.03
N GLU A 253 7.68 -15.57 24.03
CA GLU A 253 7.40 -16.32 22.80
C GLU A 253 6.64 -15.45 21.79
N LEU A 254 5.55 -14.83 22.24
CA LEU A 254 4.68 -14.00 21.42
C LEU A 254 5.42 -12.75 20.91
N TYR A 255 6.16 -12.08 21.79
CA TYR A 255 7.03 -10.94 21.44
C TYR A 255 8.03 -11.32 20.36
N MET A 256 8.74 -12.44 20.54
CA MET A 256 9.73 -12.90 19.58
C MET A 256 9.08 -13.31 18.26
N ALA A 257 7.91 -13.97 18.29
CA ALA A 257 7.17 -14.31 17.09
C ALA A 257 6.79 -13.07 16.26
N HIS A 258 6.32 -12.01 16.91
CA HIS A 258 5.98 -10.74 16.26
C HIS A 258 7.22 -10.01 15.71
N ASN A 259 8.27 -9.86 16.53
CA ASN A 259 9.47 -9.10 16.16
C ASN A 259 10.43 -9.85 15.22
N THR A 260 10.15 -11.12 14.92
CA THR A 260 10.92 -11.93 13.95
C THR A 260 10.09 -12.30 12.71
N LEU A 261 8.97 -11.62 12.47
CA LEU A 261 8.20 -11.76 11.24
C LEU A 261 9.08 -11.50 10.01
N CYS A 262 9.00 -12.39 9.04
CA CYS A 262 9.65 -12.31 7.74
C CYS A 262 11.18 -12.23 7.79
N ILE A 263 11.80 -12.71 8.87
CA ILE A 263 13.27 -12.86 8.94
C ILE A 263 13.72 -14.31 9.19
N LYS A 264 12.78 -15.25 9.24
CA LYS A 264 13.04 -16.69 9.41
C LYS A 264 13.52 -17.31 8.09
N ALA A 265 14.19 -18.47 8.16
CA ALA A 265 14.64 -19.18 6.96
C ALA A 265 13.48 -19.96 6.30
N ASN A 266 12.49 -19.24 5.75
CA ASN A 266 11.28 -19.76 5.08
C ASN A 266 10.99 -18.99 3.77
N SER A 267 9.91 -19.34 3.08
CA SER A 267 9.48 -18.70 1.82
C SER A 267 9.02 -17.25 2.00
N GLU A 268 8.56 -16.90 3.20
CA GLU A 268 8.04 -15.57 3.56
C GLU A 268 9.14 -14.60 4.05
N ASN A 269 10.42 -15.00 3.98
CA ASN A 269 11.53 -14.12 4.33
C ASN A 269 11.58 -12.86 3.44
N ASN A 270 11.64 -11.70 4.06
CA ASN A 270 11.67 -10.40 3.41
C ASN A 270 13.04 -9.70 3.47
N ILE A 271 14.09 -10.29 4.05
CA ILE A 271 15.42 -9.66 4.13
C ILE A 271 15.95 -9.32 2.73
N GLU A 272 15.95 -10.30 1.82
CA GLU A 272 16.44 -10.08 0.45
C GLU A 272 15.49 -9.21 -0.38
N VAL A 273 14.18 -9.31 -0.14
CA VAL A 273 13.16 -8.42 -0.74
C VAL A 273 13.44 -6.97 -0.36
N CYS A 274 13.64 -6.68 0.93
CA CYS A 274 13.97 -5.34 1.44
C CYS A 274 15.29 -4.82 0.88
N LYS A 275 16.36 -5.64 0.90
CA LYS A 275 17.66 -5.26 0.32
C LYS A 275 17.53 -4.87 -1.14
N ARG A 276 16.78 -5.65 -1.93
CA ARG A 276 16.58 -5.35 -3.35
C ARG A 276 15.74 -4.09 -3.54
N LEU A 277 14.64 -3.92 -2.80
CA LEU A 277 13.81 -2.71 -2.84
C LEU A 277 14.60 -1.43 -2.51
N VAL A 278 15.48 -1.47 -1.50
CA VAL A 278 16.33 -0.32 -1.15
C VAL A 278 17.29 0.02 -2.29
N ASN A 279 17.92 -0.98 -2.91
CA ASN A 279 18.79 -0.78 -4.06
C ASN A 279 18.04 -0.24 -5.27
N LEU A 280 16.87 -0.81 -5.61
CA LEU A 280 16.02 -0.32 -6.70
C LEU A 280 15.62 1.14 -6.51
N ARG A 281 15.21 1.53 -5.29
CA ARG A 281 14.89 2.92 -4.97
C ARG A 281 16.08 3.87 -5.16
N ARG A 282 17.28 3.44 -4.77
CA ARG A 282 18.51 4.21 -5.02
C ARG A 282 18.82 4.32 -6.51
N GLU A 283 18.77 3.21 -7.24
CA GLU A 283 19.02 3.17 -8.69
C GLU A 283 18.04 4.09 -9.45
N MET A 284 16.75 4.06 -9.12
CA MET A 284 15.74 4.96 -9.70
C MET A 284 16.04 6.42 -9.40
N ALA A 285 16.38 6.77 -8.16
CA ALA A 285 16.69 8.15 -7.79
C ALA A 285 17.92 8.69 -8.53
N GLN A 286 18.98 7.90 -8.63
CA GLN A 286 20.21 8.25 -9.34
C GLN A 286 19.98 8.42 -10.84
N LEU A 287 19.16 7.54 -11.43
CA LEU A 287 18.76 7.65 -12.83
C LEU A 287 18.01 8.96 -13.11
N LEU A 288 17.22 9.43 -12.14
CA LEU A 288 16.48 10.70 -12.19
C LEU A 288 17.30 11.92 -11.77
N GLY A 289 18.59 11.76 -11.47
CA GLY A 289 19.51 12.86 -11.13
C GLY A 289 19.54 13.25 -9.65
N TYR A 290 19.12 12.37 -8.74
CA TYR A 290 19.17 12.58 -7.29
C TYR A 290 20.20 11.64 -6.63
N ASP A 291 20.93 12.14 -5.63
CA ASP A 291 21.95 11.35 -4.92
C ASP A 291 21.35 10.16 -4.18
N THR A 292 20.22 10.39 -3.51
CA THR A 292 19.49 9.39 -2.74
C THR A 292 17.99 9.40 -3.04
N TYR A 293 17.31 8.30 -2.72
CA TYR A 293 15.85 8.25 -2.78
C TYR A 293 15.18 9.23 -1.81
N ALA A 294 15.84 9.56 -0.69
CA ALA A 294 15.34 10.56 0.23
C ALA A 294 15.33 11.95 -0.42
N ASP A 295 16.40 12.33 -1.12
CA ASP A 295 16.45 13.61 -1.86
C ASP A 295 15.37 13.69 -2.94
N PHE A 296 15.15 12.58 -3.65
CA PHE A 296 14.07 12.46 -4.64
C PHE A 296 12.68 12.68 -4.03
N VAL A 297 12.40 12.09 -2.86
CA VAL A 297 11.08 12.22 -2.20
C VAL A 297 10.91 13.59 -1.56
N MET A 298 11.97 14.13 -0.91
CA MET A 298 11.88 15.37 -0.14
C MET A 298 11.57 16.61 -0.97
N LYS A 299 11.89 16.61 -2.27
CA LYS A 299 11.63 17.74 -3.19
C LYS A 299 10.18 18.25 -3.14
N TYR A 300 9.20 17.37 -2.88
CA TYR A 300 7.77 17.70 -2.81
C TYR A 300 7.14 17.37 -1.46
N ARG A 301 7.96 17.29 -0.40
CA ARG A 301 7.48 17.20 0.97
C ARG A 301 7.63 18.54 1.65
N MET A 302 6.77 18.84 2.63
CA MET A 302 6.86 20.07 3.42
C MET A 302 8.20 20.22 4.16
N ALA A 303 8.87 19.10 4.45
CA ALA A 303 10.21 19.11 5.04
C ALA A 303 11.28 19.65 4.08
N SER A 304 11.03 19.64 2.77
CA SER A 304 11.86 20.14 1.65
C SER A 304 13.22 19.45 1.45
N ASN A 305 13.88 19.00 2.51
CA ASN A 305 15.16 18.31 2.44
C ASN A 305 15.40 17.41 3.66
N VAL A 306 16.39 16.53 3.52
CA VAL A 306 16.77 15.52 4.53
C VAL A 306 17.28 16.18 5.83
N LYS A 307 17.99 17.31 5.74
CA LYS A 307 18.53 18.02 6.91
C LYS A 307 17.43 18.52 7.84
N ASN A 308 16.34 19.05 7.31
CA ASN A 308 15.21 19.51 8.11
C ASN A 308 14.54 18.36 8.87
N VAL A 309 14.45 17.17 8.25
CA VAL A 309 13.92 15.96 8.89
C VAL A 309 14.80 15.58 10.09
N TYR A 310 16.10 15.43 9.90
CA TYR A 310 17.01 15.08 11.00
C TYR A 310 17.07 16.15 12.08
N THR A 311 17.03 17.44 11.71
CA THR A 311 16.98 18.54 12.70
C THR A 311 15.77 18.40 13.63
N LEU A 312 14.60 17.99 13.11
CA LEU A 312 13.43 17.74 13.94
C LEU A 312 13.63 16.48 14.79
N LEU A 313 14.05 15.36 14.20
CA LEU A 313 14.22 14.09 14.91
C LEU A 313 15.25 14.20 16.04
N ASP A 314 16.38 14.86 15.81
CA ASP A 314 17.43 15.06 16.80
C ASP A 314 16.92 15.89 17.98
N LYS A 315 16.17 16.97 17.70
CA LYS A 315 15.52 17.77 18.76
C LYS A 315 14.53 16.96 19.60
N LEU A 316 13.77 16.05 18.97
CA LEU A 316 12.86 15.17 19.70
C LEU A 316 13.63 14.17 20.56
N ILE A 317 14.71 13.58 20.04
CA ILE A 317 15.58 12.67 20.81
C ILE A 317 16.17 13.41 22.02
N ASP A 318 16.71 14.61 21.83
CA ASP A 318 17.29 15.41 22.91
C ASP A 318 16.24 15.75 23.99
N ALA A 319 15.00 16.04 23.59
CA ALA A 319 13.92 16.37 24.51
C ALA A 319 13.37 15.16 25.27
N TYR A 320 13.18 14.01 24.62
CA TYR A 320 12.47 12.87 25.20
C TYR A 320 13.38 11.80 25.81
N LYS A 321 14.63 11.67 25.33
CA LYS A 321 15.54 10.61 25.79
C LYS A 321 15.85 10.65 27.30
N PRO A 322 16.06 11.83 27.94
CA PRO A 322 16.30 11.86 29.38
C PRO A 322 15.14 11.25 30.19
N THR A 323 13.91 11.68 29.91
CA THR A 323 12.70 11.15 30.57
C THR A 323 12.51 9.66 30.26
N ALA A 324 12.70 9.22 29.02
CA ALA A 324 12.59 7.80 28.68
C ALA A 324 13.60 6.91 29.43
N ILE A 325 14.80 7.42 29.73
CA ILE A 325 15.79 6.72 30.56
C ILE A 325 15.34 6.67 32.02
N GLU A 326 14.77 7.76 32.55
CA GLU A 326 14.21 7.82 33.91
C GLU A 326 13.06 6.81 34.08
N GLU A 327 12.09 6.81 33.16
CA GLU A 327 10.96 5.87 33.15
C GLU A 327 11.44 4.42 33.04
N TYR A 328 12.44 4.13 32.20
CA TYR A 328 13.02 2.79 32.11
C TYR A 328 13.67 2.34 33.42
N ASN A 329 14.37 3.24 34.12
CA ASN A 329 15.00 2.94 35.40
C ASN A 329 13.97 2.74 36.52
N GLU A 330 12.88 3.50 36.51
CA GLU A 330 11.75 3.33 37.41
C GLU A 330 11.12 1.95 37.22
N LEU A 331 10.80 1.57 35.98
CA LEU A 331 10.27 0.24 35.64
C LEU A 331 11.24 -0.88 36.05
N CYS A 332 12.54 -0.72 35.85
CA CYS A 332 13.54 -1.68 36.31
C CYS A 332 13.56 -1.83 37.84
N SER A 333 13.31 -0.75 38.58
CA SER A 333 13.30 -0.75 40.05
C SER A 333 12.04 -1.47 40.55
N ILE A 334 10.87 -1.11 40.02
CA ILE A 334 9.59 -1.77 40.33
C ILE A 334 9.68 -3.28 40.05
N ALA A 335 10.23 -3.67 38.89
CA ALA A 335 10.37 -5.07 38.53
C ALA A 335 11.29 -5.84 39.49
N LYS A 336 12.37 -5.24 39.99
CA LYS A 336 13.26 -5.88 40.98
C LYS A 336 12.62 -5.98 42.36
N GLU A 337 11.81 -5.02 42.75
CA GLU A 337 11.05 -5.07 44.00
C GLU A 337 10.01 -6.21 43.99
N GLN A 338 9.38 -6.47 42.84
CA GLN A 338 8.36 -7.50 42.69
C GLN A 338 8.93 -8.90 42.42
N GLU A 339 9.93 -9.03 41.55
CA GLU A 339 10.44 -10.30 41.03
C GLU A 339 11.82 -10.69 41.62
N GLY A 340 12.42 -9.79 42.41
CA GLY A 340 13.72 -9.97 43.05
C GLY A 340 14.88 -9.28 42.32
N ASN A 341 15.98 -9.04 43.07
CA ASN A 341 17.12 -8.23 42.63
C ASN A 341 17.83 -8.72 41.36
N ASN A 342 17.73 -10.01 41.05
CA ASN A 342 18.35 -10.62 39.85
C ASN A 342 17.46 -10.51 38.61
N PHE A 343 16.25 -9.96 38.73
CA PHE A 343 15.35 -9.81 37.59
C PHE A 343 15.92 -8.83 36.56
N LYS A 344 15.83 -9.23 35.30
CA LYS A 344 16.22 -8.42 34.15
C LYS A 344 14.98 -8.09 33.33
N LEU A 345 14.65 -6.79 33.30
CA LEU A 345 13.63 -6.26 32.41
C LEU A 345 14.03 -6.50 30.96
N MET A 346 13.09 -6.98 30.18
CA MET A 346 13.23 -7.25 28.75
C MET A 346 12.06 -6.58 28.02
N PRO A 347 12.09 -6.47 26.68
CA PRO A 347 11.00 -5.83 25.93
C PRO A 347 9.61 -6.52 26.04
N TRP A 348 9.51 -7.68 26.69
CA TRP A 348 8.30 -8.51 26.79
C TRP A 348 7.79 -8.64 28.23
#